data_AF-A0A8H5FZA3-F1
#
_entry.id   AF-A0A8H5FZA3-F1
#
_cell.length_a   1.000
_cell.length_b   1.000
_cell.length_c   1.000
_cell.angle_alpha   90.00
_cell.angle_beta   90.00
_cell.angle_gamma   90.00
#
_symmetry.space_group_name_H-M   'P 1'
#
loop_
_entity.id
_entity.type
_entity.pdbx_description
1 polymer ?
#
loop_
_entity_poly.entity_id
_entity_poly.type
_entity_poly.pdbx_seq_one_letter_code
_entity_poly.pdbx_strand_id
1 'polypeptide(L)'
;MFRILKPSLLLPTLRLELAMSPLPKELPLSYRHVSQFVSAYDTCLRVENDLTRRAEKNGQDVMKQLIYIRILGFLLHHSPSQQGLKTVEVEINSCAGEDARLLQLGKNYFDHYIRAFRTPKGPIPTPSSHPSRPSFDTIADMINDTLVEAPQSHADAKKNASLLFVP
;
A
#
# COMPACT_ATOMS: atom_id res chain seq x y z
N MET A 1 -12.99 -11.12 38.05
CA MET A 1 -11.84 -11.84 37.47
C MET A 1 -12.09 -12.05 35.98
N PHE A 2 -11.80 -11.05 35.15
CA PHE A 2 -11.89 -11.16 33.69
C PHE A 2 -10.48 -10.93 33.15
N ARG A 3 -9.83 -12.01 32.72
CA ARG A 3 -8.56 -11.92 32.00
C ARG A 3 -8.86 -11.41 30.61
N ILE A 4 -8.53 -10.15 30.36
CA ILE A 4 -8.43 -9.60 29.01
C ILE A 4 -7.38 -10.44 28.28
N LEU A 5 -7.83 -11.26 27.33
CA LEU A 5 -6.97 -11.95 26.38
C LEU A 5 -6.16 -10.88 25.64
N LYS A 6 -4.84 -10.87 25.86
CA LYS A 6 -3.92 -9.95 25.19
C LYS A 6 -4.05 -10.08 23.67
N PRO A 7 -4.27 -8.98 22.92
CA PRO A 7 -4.33 -8.98 21.47
C PRO A 7 -2.90 -8.93 20.87
N SER A 8 -2.01 -9.83 21.28
CA SER A 8 -0.56 -9.59 21.08
C SER A 8 0.26 -10.75 20.51
N LEU A 9 -0.33 -11.79 19.91
CA LEU A 9 0.47 -12.96 19.47
C LEU A 9 0.12 -13.58 18.11
N LEU A 10 -0.68 -12.94 17.24
CA LEU A 10 -1.02 -13.52 15.93
C LEU A 10 -0.63 -12.71 14.67
N LEU A 11 -0.07 -11.51 14.79
CA LEU A 11 0.15 -10.64 13.62
C LEU A 11 1.62 -10.34 13.22
N PRO A 12 2.67 -10.43 14.05
CA PRO A 12 4.03 -10.15 13.57
C PRO A 12 4.62 -11.30 12.74
N THR A 13 4.04 -12.50 12.86
CA THR A 13 4.58 -13.76 12.34
C THR A 13 3.85 -14.26 11.09
N LEU A 14 2.93 -13.49 10.52
CA LEU A 14 2.59 -13.53 9.07
C LEU A 14 3.71 -12.86 8.26
N ARG A 15 4.94 -13.26 8.60
CA ARG A 15 6.06 -13.60 7.75
C ARG A 15 6.01 -12.98 6.35
N LEU A 16 6.92 -12.05 6.15
CA LEU A 16 7.66 -11.87 4.90
C LEU A 16 8.34 -13.16 4.37
N GLU A 17 8.07 -14.37 4.89
CA GLU A 17 8.33 -15.61 4.15
C GLU A 17 7.26 -15.91 3.09
N LEU A 18 6.10 -15.26 3.18
CA LEU A 18 5.23 -15.02 2.02
C LEU A 18 5.75 -13.88 1.13
N ALA A 19 6.89 -13.28 1.46
CA ALA A 19 7.59 -12.37 0.56
C ALA A 19 8.58 -13.21 -0.28
N MET A 20 8.25 -13.67 -1.48
CA MET A 20 7.17 -13.34 -2.38
C MET A 20 6.96 -14.60 -3.19
N SER A 21 5.80 -15.24 -3.08
CA SER A 21 5.50 -16.42 -3.87
C SER A 21 5.67 -16.14 -5.37
N PRO A 22 6.02 -17.16 -6.17
CA PRO A 22 6.02 -17.01 -7.62
C PRO A 22 4.66 -16.49 -8.09
N LEU A 23 4.66 -15.68 -9.15
CA LEU A 23 3.40 -15.18 -9.69
C LEU A 23 2.50 -16.35 -10.09
N PRO A 24 1.18 -16.26 -9.83
CA PRO A 24 0.23 -17.22 -10.37
C PRO A 24 0.38 -17.34 -11.89
N LYS A 25 0.23 -18.54 -12.46
CA LYS A 25 0.40 -18.72 -13.92
C LYS A 25 -0.67 -17.99 -14.75
N GLU A 26 -1.78 -17.63 -14.14
CA GLU A 26 -2.94 -17.06 -14.82
C GLU A 26 -3.47 -15.85 -14.06
N LEU A 27 -3.99 -14.87 -14.80
CA LEU A 27 -4.75 -13.75 -14.24
C LEU A 27 -6.09 -14.21 -13.63
N PRO A 28 -6.74 -13.38 -12.80
CA PRO A 28 -8.14 -13.60 -12.39
C PRO A 28 -9.07 -13.67 -13.61
N LEU A 29 -10.08 -14.55 -13.56
CA LEU A 29 -11.03 -14.78 -14.67
C LEU A 29 -11.67 -13.50 -15.21
N SER A 30 -11.91 -12.52 -14.34
CA SER A 30 -12.47 -11.21 -14.68
C SER A 30 -11.65 -10.40 -15.69
N TYR A 31 -10.36 -10.69 -15.86
CA TYR A 31 -9.47 -9.92 -16.73
C TYR A 31 -8.78 -10.74 -17.82
N ARG A 32 -8.98 -12.07 -17.84
CA ARG A 32 -8.38 -12.97 -18.85
C ARG A 32 -8.81 -12.69 -20.29
N HIS A 33 -9.97 -12.07 -20.48
CA HIS A 33 -10.51 -11.74 -21.79
C HIS A 33 -10.08 -10.35 -22.28
N VAL A 34 -9.38 -9.58 -21.45
CA VAL A 34 -8.97 -8.21 -21.77
C VAL A 34 -7.49 -8.23 -22.16
N SER A 35 -7.22 -8.04 -23.46
CA SER A 35 -5.88 -8.23 -24.05
C SER A 35 -4.80 -7.38 -23.39
N GLN A 36 -5.13 -6.16 -22.95
CA GLN A 36 -4.16 -5.26 -22.34
C GLN A 36 -3.69 -5.77 -20.97
N PHE A 37 -4.60 -6.32 -20.16
CA PHE A 37 -4.25 -6.93 -18.88
C PHE A 37 -3.44 -8.20 -19.08
N VAL A 38 -3.84 -9.04 -20.04
CA VAL A 38 -3.09 -10.26 -20.39
C VAL A 38 -1.67 -9.92 -20.83
N SER A 39 -1.50 -8.98 -21.75
CA SER A 39 -0.19 -8.49 -22.21
C SER A 39 0.69 -8.00 -21.05
N ALA A 40 0.13 -7.16 -20.17
CA ALA A 40 0.86 -6.63 -19.02
C ALA A 40 1.30 -7.76 -18.07
N TYR A 41 0.43 -8.72 -17.81
CA TYR A 41 0.72 -9.83 -16.91
C TYR A 41 1.73 -10.83 -17.50
N ASP A 42 1.59 -11.16 -18.78
CA ASP A 42 2.52 -12.04 -19.50
C ASP A 42 3.93 -11.43 -19.55
N THR A 43 4.02 -10.09 -19.64
CA THR A 43 5.28 -9.37 -19.53
C THR A 43 5.91 -9.58 -18.15
N CYS A 44 5.14 -9.46 -17.07
CA CYS A 44 5.62 -9.73 -15.71
C CYS A 44 6.07 -11.19 -15.53
N LEU A 45 5.30 -12.16 -16.02
CA LEU A 45 5.63 -13.58 -15.98
C LEU A 45 6.92 -13.91 -16.75
N ARG A 46 7.08 -13.34 -17.95
CA ARG A 46 8.27 -13.53 -18.77
C ARG A 46 9.52 -13.07 -18.02
N VAL A 47 9.49 -11.87 -17.46
CA VAL A 47 10.63 -11.28 -16.74
C VAL A 47 10.90 -12.03 -15.44
N GLU A 48 9.88 -12.43 -14.68
CA GLU A 48 10.05 -13.26 -13.48
C GLU A 48 10.74 -14.59 -13.79
N ASN A 49 10.29 -15.30 -14.81
CA ASN A 49 10.88 -16.58 -15.21
C ASN A 49 12.36 -16.41 -15.61
N ASP A 50 12.68 -15.31 -16.30
CA ASP A 50 14.05 -15.04 -16.70
C ASP A 50 14.96 -14.68 -15.52
N LEU A 51 14.47 -13.87 -14.58
CA LEU A 51 15.18 -13.56 -13.35
C LEU A 51 15.35 -14.78 -12.46
N THR A 52 14.36 -15.67 -12.40
CA THR A 52 14.44 -16.91 -11.62
C THR A 52 15.58 -17.80 -12.13
N ARG A 53 15.71 -17.94 -13.45
CA ARG A 53 16.86 -18.66 -14.06
C ARG A 53 18.20 -17.99 -13.76
N ARG A 54 18.24 -16.66 -13.67
CA ARG A 54 19.45 -15.89 -13.35
C ARG A 54 19.82 -15.94 -11.86
N ALA A 55 18.82 -16.07 -10.97
CA ALA A 55 19.01 -16.08 -9.52
C ALA A 55 19.81 -17.30 -9.03
N GLU A 56 19.77 -18.41 -9.75
CA GLU A 56 20.58 -19.61 -9.46
C GLU A 56 22.09 -19.35 -9.59
N LYS A 57 22.50 -18.26 -10.26
CA LYS A 57 23.90 -17.92 -10.53
C LYS A 57 24.36 -16.60 -9.92
N ASN A 58 23.43 -15.70 -9.57
CA ASN A 58 23.72 -14.31 -9.19
C ASN A 58 23.11 -13.94 -7.82
N GLY A 59 23.82 -13.11 -7.07
CA GLY A 59 23.52 -12.76 -5.67
C GLY A 59 22.33 -11.83 -5.43
N GLN A 60 22.37 -11.12 -4.30
CA GLN A 60 21.29 -10.30 -3.71
C GLN A 60 20.59 -9.30 -4.64
N ASP A 61 21.22 -8.86 -5.73
CA ASP A 61 20.62 -7.91 -6.68
C ASP A 61 19.45 -8.52 -7.46
N VAL A 62 19.61 -9.77 -7.94
CA VAL A 62 18.54 -10.47 -8.68
C VAL A 62 17.33 -10.73 -7.79
N MET A 63 17.57 -11.01 -6.50
CA MET A 63 16.48 -11.17 -5.52
C MET A 63 15.65 -9.88 -5.37
N LYS A 64 16.28 -8.69 -5.40
CA LYS A 64 15.55 -7.42 -5.40
C LYS A 64 14.76 -7.21 -6.68
N GLN A 65 15.33 -7.57 -7.84
CA GLN A 65 14.63 -7.49 -9.12
C GLN A 65 13.40 -8.41 -9.15
N LEU A 66 13.52 -9.62 -8.60
CA LEU A 66 12.38 -10.54 -8.40
C LEU A 66 11.30 -9.91 -7.51
N ILE A 67 11.71 -9.19 -6.46
CA ILE A 67 10.77 -8.44 -5.61
C ILE A 67 10.04 -7.39 -6.46
N TYR A 68 10.74 -6.60 -7.25
CA TYR A 68 10.12 -5.54 -8.05
C TYR A 68 9.12 -6.07 -9.07
N ILE A 69 9.45 -7.16 -9.78
CA ILE A 69 8.55 -7.69 -10.81
C ILE A 69 7.29 -8.33 -10.21
N ARG A 70 7.40 -9.07 -9.09
CA ARG A 70 6.20 -9.70 -8.53
C ARG A 70 5.29 -8.68 -7.85
N ILE A 71 5.81 -7.54 -7.36
CA ILE A 71 4.94 -6.44 -6.90
C ILE A 71 4.00 -6.02 -8.02
N LEU A 72 4.52 -5.78 -9.22
CA LEU A 72 3.71 -5.39 -10.37
C LEU A 72 2.67 -6.47 -10.74
N GLY A 73 3.10 -7.74 -10.79
CA GLY A 73 2.18 -8.86 -11.05
C GLY A 73 1.07 -8.99 -9.99
N PHE A 74 1.39 -8.85 -8.70
CA PHE A 74 0.37 -8.92 -7.64
C PHE A 74 -0.55 -7.70 -7.59
N LEU A 75 -0.08 -6.51 -7.99
CA LEU A 75 -0.96 -5.36 -8.16
C LEU A 75 -2.04 -5.63 -9.21
N LEU A 76 -1.72 -6.36 -10.29
CA LEU A 76 -2.70 -6.78 -11.29
C LEU A 76 -3.72 -7.81 -10.75
N HIS A 77 -3.39 -8.56 -9.70
CA HIS A 77 -4.30 -9.51 -9.06
C HIS A 77 -5.16 -8.89 -7.96
N HIS A 78 -4.57 -8.00 -7.18
CA HIS A 78 -5.11 -7.60 -5.88
C HIS A 78 -5.37 -6.10 -5.75
N SER A 79 -5.23 -5.31 -6.83
CA SER A 79 -5.59 -3.90 -6.76
C SER A 79 -7.05 -3.74 -6.32
N PRO A 80 -7.31 -3.01 -5.21
CA PRO A 80 -8.67 -2.85 -4.68
C PRO A 80 -9.51 -1.89 -5.54
N SER A 81 -8.87 -1.06 -6.36
CA SER A 81 -9.52 -0.08 -7.22
C SER A 81 -9.33 -0.45 -8.69
N GLN A 82 -10.41 -0.35 -9.47
CA GLN A 82 -10.33 -0.51 -10.92
C GLN A 82 -9.47 0.57 -11.59
N GLN A 83 -9.50 1.80 -11.07
CA GLN A 83 -8.65 2.87 -11.56
C GLN A 83 -7.18 2.58 -11.29
N GLY A 84 -6.86 2.09 -10.08
CA GLY A 84 -5.50 1.67 -9.73
C GLY A 84 -5.02 0.52 -10.62
N LEU A 85 -5.88 -0.47 -10.82
CA LEU A 85 -5.60 -1.63 -11.67
C LEU A 85 -5.31 -1.22 -13.11
N LYS A 86 -6.14 -0.34 -13.68
CA LYS A 86 -5.96 0.20 -15.04
C LYS A 86 -4.69 1.03 -15.17
N THR A 87 -4.35 1.82 -14.15
CA THR A 87 -3.13 2.63 -14.13
C THR A 87 -1.89 1.73 -14.18
N VAL A 88 -1.83 0.72 -13.30
CA VAL A 88 -0.73 -0.25 -13.27
C VAL A 88 -0.57 -0.97 -14.61
N GLU A 89 -1.69 -1.40 -15.22
CA GLU A 89 -1.66 -2.04 -16.55
C GLU A 89 -1.06 -1.15 -17.63
N VAL A 90 -1.51 0.11 -17.71
CA VAL A 90 -1.01 1.08 -18.69
C VAL A 90 0.48 1.34 -18.49
N GLU A 91 0.92 1.52 -17.24
CA GLU A 91 2.33 1.75 -16.92
C GLU A 91 3.20 0.55 -17.30
N ILE A 92 2.76 -0.68 -17.01
CA ILE A 92 3.48 -1.89 -17.40
C ILE A 92 3.60 -2.00 -18.92
N ASN A 93 2.48 -1.83 -19.65
CA ASN A 93 2.48 -1.89 -21.11
C ASN A 93 3.32 -0.78 -21.75
N SER A 94 3.44 0.40 -21.10
CA SER A 94 4.35 1.47 -21.56
C SER A 94 5.84 1.13 -21.46
N CYS A 95 6.19 0.06 -20.73
CA CYS A 95 7.54 -0.47 -20.60
C CYS A 95 7.79 -1.68 -21.52
N ALA A 96 6.87 -2.00 -22.43
CA ALA A 96 6.98 -3.18 -23.29
C ALA A 96 8.31 -3.20 -24.08
N GLY A 97 9.02 -4.34 -23.99
CA GLY A 97 10.32 -4.52 -24.64
C GLY A 97 11.53 -3.96 -23.86
N GLU A 98 11.31 -3.24 -22.76
CA GLU A 98 12.37 -2.60 -21.97
C GLU A 98 12.36 -3.10 -20.51
N ASP A 99 12.90 -4.30 -20.27
CA ASP A 99 12.90 -4.96 -18.95
C ASP A 99 13.51 -4.09 -17.84
N ALA A 100 14.52 -3.28 -18.16
CA ALA A 100 15.13 -2.35 -17.20
C ALA A 100 14.15 -1.27 -16.72
N ARG A 101 13.32 -0.72 -17.62
CA ARG A 101 12.28 0.26 -17.27
C ARG A 101 11.18 -0.38 -16.44
N LEU A 102 10.80 -1.61 -16.77
CA LEU A 102 9.81 -2.37 -16.00
C LEU A 102 10.29 -2.65 -14.56
N LEU A 103 11.57 -3.01 -14.40
CA LEU A 103 12.17 -3.19 -13.07
C LEU A 103 12.26 -1.89 -12.29
N GLN A 104 12.57 -0.78 -12.96
CA GLN A 104 12.55 0.55 -12.35
C GLN A 104 11.13 0.94 -11.89
N LEU A 105 10.10 0.64 -12.70
CA LEU A 105 8.70 0.83 -12.31
C LEU A 105 8.37 0.05 -11.04
N GLY A 106 8.71 -1.25 -10.99
CA GLY A 106 8.48 -2.07 -9.81
C GLY A 106 9.23 -1.58 -8.56
N LYS A 107 10.45 -1.05 -8.75
CA LYS A 107 11.22 -0.38 -7.69
C LYS A 107 10.52 0.88 -7.19
N ASN A 108 9.95 1.70 -8.07
CA ASN A 108 9.19 2.89 -7.67
C ASN A 108 7.97 2.50 -6.83
N TYR A 109 7.21 1.48 -7.24
CA TYR A 109 6.11 0.96 -6.43
C TYR A 109 6.59 0.47 -5.06
N PHE A 110 7.70 -0.26 -5.02
CA PHE A 110 8.30 -0.69 -3.76
C PHE A 110 8.68 0.48 -2.86
N ASP A 111 9.47 1.43 -3.35
CA ASP A 111 10.03 2.52 -2.55
C ASP A 111 8.96 3.51 -2.05
N HIS A 112 7.94 3.79 -2.86
CA HIS A 112 6.95 4.81 -2.56
C HIS A 112 5.67 4.28 -1.91
N TYR A 113 5.26 3.06 -2.25
CA TYR A 113 3.98 2.51 -1.75
C TYR A 113 4.17 1.39 -0.75
N ILE A 114 5.18 0.53 -0.87
CA ILE A 114 5.30 -0.65 0.01
C ILE A 114 6.25 -0.41 1.17
N ARG A 115 7.37 0.28 0.92
CA ARG A 115 8.46 0.46 1.89
C ARG A 115 8.02 1.22 3.14
N ALA A 116 7.12 2.18 3.00
CA ALA A 116 6.58 2.96 4.12
C ALA A 116 5.82 2.09 5.14
N PHE A 117 5.20 1.01 4.70
CA PHE A 117 4.46 0.08 5.57
C PHE A 117 5.33 -1.03 6.17
N ARG A 118 6.61 -1.13 5.78
CA ARG A 118 7.55 -2.02 6.45
C ARG A 118 7.94 -1.33 7.76
N THR A 119 7.61 -1.99 8.87
CA THR A 119 7.83 -1.49 10.23
C THR A 119 9.21 -0.81 10.33
N PRO A 120 9.29 0.46 10.76
CA PRO A 120 10.57 1.10 10.97
C PRO A 120 11.35 0.25 11.97
N LYS A 121 12.47 -0.32 11.53
CA LYS A 121 13.39 -1.09 12.40
C LYS A 121 14.20 -0.18 13.33
N GLY A 122 13.69 1.01 13.67
CA GLY A 122 14.42 2.03 14.40
C GLY A 122 13.51 2.93 15.21
N PRO A 123 14.08 3.73 16.12
CA PRO A 123 13.33 4.72 16.89
C PRO A 123 12.54 5.62 15.96
N ILE A 124 11.28 5.87 16.28
CA ILE A 124 10.50 6.93 15.64
C ILE A 124 11.31 8.21 15.81
N PRO A 125 11.64 8.95 14.73
CA PRO A 125 12.38 10.20 14.85
C PRO A 125 11.69 11.11 15.84
N THR A 126 12.46 11.71 16.75
CA THR A 126 11.93 12.73 17.66
C THR A 126 11.20 13.79 16.83
N PRO A 127 9.94 14.11 17.14
CA PRO A 127 9.20 15.14 16.42
C PRO A 127 10.03 16.41 16.29
N SER A 128 10.05 17.03 15.10
CA SER A 128 10.76 18.30 14.94
C SER A 128 10.04 19.40 15.73
N SER A 129 10.80 20.10 16.57
CA SER A 129 10.34 21.28 17.31
C SER A 129 10.56 22.56 16.49
N HIS A 130 10.30 22.51 15.18
CA HIS A 130 10.46 23.68 14.33
C HIS A 130 9.25 24.62 14.54
N PRO A 131 9.45 25.93 14.78
CA PRO A 131 8.37 26.86 15.12
C PRO A 131 7.31 27.04 14.03
N SER A 132 7.61 26.64 12.78
CA SER A 132 6.62 26.64 11.69
C SER A 132 5.71 25.41 11.67
N ARG A 133 5.92 24.43 12.54
CA ARG A 133 5.10 23.22 12.64
C ARG A 133 4.09 23.43 13.78
N PRO A 134 2.78 23.46 13.51
CA PRO A 134 1.79 23.43 14.57
C PRO A 134 2.06 22.22 15.45
N SER A 135 2.12 22.39 16.77
CA SER A 135 2.26 21.24 17.66
C SER A 135 1.02 20.37 17.50
N PHE A 136 1.16 19.05 17.59
CA PHE A 136 -0.02 18.18 17.60
C PHE A 136 -0.94 18.52 18.78
N ASP A 137 -0.37 19.02 19.87
CA ASP A 137 -1.09 19.50 21.04
C ASP A 137 -2.00 20.69 20.68
N THR A 138 -1.53 21.66 19.89
CA THR A 138 -2.37 22.80 19.46
C THR A 138 -3.58 22.37 18.64
N ILE A 139 -3.48 21.28 17.85
CA ILE A 139 -4.62 20.76 17.09
C ILE A 139 -5.57 20.01 18.02
N ALA A 140 -5.05 19.23 18.97
CA ALA A 140 -5.86 18.51 19.95
C ALA A 140 -6.63 19.46 20.89
N ASP A 141 -5.98 20.53 21.36
CA ASP A 141 -6.58 21.57 22.18
C ASP A 141 -7.66 22.31 21.40
N MET A 142 -7.36 22.70 20.15
CA MET A 142 -8.35 23.34 19.28
C MET A 142 -9.56 22.43 19.00
N ILE A 143 -9.34 21.12 18.80
CA ILE A 143 -10.45 20.16 18.64
C ILE A 143 -11.26 20.06 19.93
N ASN A 144 -10.62 19.93 21.10
CA ASN A 144 -11.32 19.85 22.38
C ASN A 144 -12.14 21.12 22.66
N ASP A 145 -11.60 22.30 22.33
CA ASP A 145 -12.31 23.58 22.50
C ASP A 145 -13.51 23.73 21.55
N THR A 146 -13.48 23.04 20.40
CA THR A 146 -14.55 23.14 19.39
C THR A 146 -15.60 22.01 19.50
N LEU A 147 -15.31 20.94 20.25
CA LEU A 147 -16.23 19.83 20.41
C LEU A 147 -17.35 20.17 21.41
N VAL A 148 -18.56 20.33 20.90
CA VAL A 148 -19.78 20.42 21.71
C VAL A 148 -20.23 19.00 22.08
N GLU A 149 -20.69 18.80 23.32
CA GLU A 149 -21.25 17.51 23.76
C GLU A 149 -22.31 16.99 22.77
N ALA A 150 -22.25 15.68 22.50
CA ALA A 150 -23.20 15.03 21.60
C ALA A 150 -24.63 15.19 22.17
N PRO A 151 -25.57 15.77 21.40
CA PRO A 151 -26.91 16.05 21.89
C PRO A 151 -27.63 14.75 22.28
N GLN A 152 -28.12 14.69 23.51
CA GLN A 152 -28.81 13.50 24.04
C GLN A 152 -30.31 13.47 23.71
N SER A 153 -30.82 14.53 23.10
CA SER A 153 -32.20 14.60 22.63
C SER A 153 -32.31 15.27 21.25
N HIS A 154 -33.40 14.96 20.55
CA HIS A 154 -33.71 15.55 19.25
C HIS A 154 -33.88 17.09 19.33
N ALA A 155 -34.36 17.61 20.46
CA ALA A 155 -34.47 19.06 20.68
C ALA A 155 -33.09 19.72 20.79
N ASP A 156 -32.15 19.07 21.48
CA ASP A 156 -30.78 19.58 21.65
C ASP A 156 -30.00 19.56 20.34
N ALA A 157 -30.19 18.52 19.52
CA ALA A 157 -29.58 18.43 18.19
C ALA A 157 -30.03 19.58 17.27
N LYS A 158 -31.33 19.91 17.28
CA LYS A 158 -31.88 21.02 16.50
C LYS A 158 -31.35 22.38 16.98
N LYS A 159 -31.24 22.58 18.29
CA LYS A 159 -30.68 23.82 18.88
C LYS A 159 -29.20 24.00 18.50
N ASN A 160 -28.39 22.95 18.60
CA ASN A 160 -26.97 23.00 18.26
C ASN A 160 -26.75 23.28 16.77
N ALA A 161 -27.56 22.68 15.88
CA ALA A 161 -27.52 22.98 14.45
C ALA A 161 -27.89 24.43 14.11
N SER A 162 -28.75 25.04 14.92
CA SER A 162 -29.18 26.44 14.75
C SER A 162 -28.13 27.45 15.25
N LEU A 163 -27.26 27.05 16.19
CA LEU A 163 -26.17 27.89 16.72
C LEU A 163 -24.91 27.86 15.82
N LEU A 164 -24.73 26.80 15.03
CA LEU A 164 -23.68 26.70 14.00
C LEU A 164 -23.96 27.57 12.77
N PHE A 165 -25.14 28.21 12.69
CA PHE A 165 -25.55 29.09 11.63
C PHE A 165 -25.83 30.49 12.20
N VAL A 166 -24.78 31.29 12.37
CA VAL A 166 -24.90 32.75 12.51
C VAL A 166 -24.10 33.37 11.36
N PRO A 167 -24.69 34.27 10.54
CA PRO A 167 -24.03 34.91 9.40
C PRO A 167 -22.87 35.83 9.79
#